data_AF-K5BGI0-F1
#
_entry.id   AF-K5BGI0-F1
#
_cell.length_a   1.000
_cell.length_b   1.000
_cell.length_c   1.000
_cell.angle_alpha   90.00
_cell.angle_beta   90.00
_cell.angle_gamma   90.00
#
_symmetry.space_group_name_H-M   'P 1'
#
loop_
_entity.id
_entity.type
_entity.pdbx_description
1 polymer ?
#
loop_
_entity_poly.entity_id
_entity_poly.type
_entity_poly.pdbx_seq_one_letter_code
_entity_poly.pdbx_strand_id
1 'polypeptide(L)'
;MRIVRVELPDESLKTSRVLAGQRGNGYAVIVYFSRPADAFERMALEDELDIEFDDNDPMCAINRNTTLEVLENDIDGINATIDNAIENARVAREAAEEEDARLKELAKKLTRDLRSAAGG
;
A
#
# COMPACT_ATOMS: atom_id res chain seq x y z
N MET A 1 -11.04 0.07 -6.09
CA MET A 1 -10.44 1.43 -6.08
C MET A 1 -9.74 1.60 -7.43
N ARG A 2 -9.60 2.82 -7.95
CA ARG A 2 -9.01 3.02 -9.31
C ARG A 2 -8.06 4.20 -9.32
N ILE A 3 -7.10 4.21 -10.26
CA ILE A 3 -6.32 5.40 -10.59
C ILE A 3 -7.24 6.39 -11.33
N VAL A 4 -7.31 7.63 -10.83
CA VAL A 4 -8.18 8.69 -11.39
C VAL A 4 -7.41 9.89 -11.89
N ARG A 5 -6.15 10.05 -11.46
CA ARG A 5 -5.25 11.11 -11.90
C ARG A 5 -3.82 10.62 -11.80
N VAL A 6 -2.98 11.12 -12.70
CA VAL A 6 -1.54 10.89 -12.69
C VAL A 6 -0.86 12.25 -12.77
N GLU A 7 0.17 12.46 -11.97
CA GLU A 7 0.99 13.66 -11.99
C GLU A 7 2.46 13.30 -12.16
N LEU A 8 3.20 14.21 -12.78
CA LEU A 8 4.62 14.06 -13.01
C LEU A 8 5.37 14.95 -12.00
N PRO A 9 6.17 14.36 -11.09
CA PRO A 9 7.07 15.13 -10.23
C PRO A 9 8.03 16.01 -11.05
N ASP A 10 8.38 17.18 -10.53
CA ASP A 10 9.36 18.07 -11.19
C ASP A 10 10.72 17.38 -11.40
N GLU A 11 11.11 16.50 -10.48
CA GLU A 11 12.32 15.67 -10.58
C GLU A 11 12.27 14.66 -11.74
N SER A 12 11.08 14.30 -12.21
CA SER A 12 10.86 13.39 -13.32
C SER A 12 10.98 14.08 -14.69
N LEU A 13 10.96 15.41 -14.74
CA LEU A 13 11.15 16.16 -15.97
C LEU A 13 12.56 15.95 -16.53
N LYS A 14 12.66 15.75 -17.85
CA LYS A 14 13.94 15.51 -18.54
C LYS A 14 14.99 16.59 -18.25
N THR A 15 14.58 17.85 -18.16
CA THR A 15 15.48 18.96 -17.81
C THR A 15 16.09 18.76 -16.43
N SER A 16 15.28 18.51 -15.41
CA SER A 16 15.72 18.27 -14.02
C SER A 16 16.65 17.05 -13.94
N ARG A 17 16.30 15.97 -14.63
CA ARG A 17 17.07 14.71 -14.66
C ARG A 17 18.45 14.90 -15.29
N VAL A 18 18.52 15.59 -16.43
CA VAL A 18 19.80 15.92 -17.09
C VAL A 18 20.67 16.78 -16.18
N LEU A 19 20.09 17.78 -15.51
CA LEU A 19 20.81 18.63 -14.55
C LEU A 19 21.33 17.84 -13.34
N ALA A 20 20.58 16.83 -12.89
CA ALA A 20 20.97 15.91 -11.81
C ALA A 20 21.94 14.79 -12.26
N GLY A 21 22.39 14.78 -13.51
CA GLY A 21 23.29 13.76 -14.05
C GLY A 21 22.63 12.39 -14.34
N GLN A 22 21.31 12.30 -14.24
CA GLN A 22 20.53 11.11 -14.57
C GLN A 22 20.30 11.04 -16.09
N ARG A 23 20.85 9.99 -16.73
CA ARG A 23 20.75 9.80 -18.19
C ARG A 23 19.82 8.66 -18.62
N GLY A 24 19.21 7.95 -17.66
CA GLY A 24 18.25 6.88 -17.96
C GLY A 24 16.97 7.43 -18.60
N ASN A 25 16.06 6.55 -19.02
CA ASN A 25 14.72 6.96 -19.48
C ASN A 25 13.65 6.84 -18.38
N GLY A 26 13.80 5.95 -17.40
CA GLY A 26 12.82 5.78 -16.30
C GLY A 26 12.73 6.98 -15.37
N TYR A 27 11.51 7.32 -14.94
CA TYR A 27 11.24 8.46 -14.06
C TYR A 27 10.00 8.19 -13.19
N ALA A 28 9.99 8.69 -11.96
CA ALA A 28 8.90 8.45 -11.04
C ALA A 28 7.60 9.12 -11.49
N VAL A 29 6.47 8.57 -11.06
CA VAL A 29 5.14 9.11 -11.36
C VAL A 29 4.28 9.07 -10.11
N ILE A 30 3.46 10.10 -9.89
CA ILE A 30 2.50 10.13 -8.78
C ILE A 30 1.15 9.66 -9.32
N VAL A 31 0.56 8.68 -8.67
CA VAL A 31 -0.78 8.18 -8.97
C VAL A 31 -1.73 8.60 -7.86
N TYR A 32 -2.93 9.02 -8.26
CA TYR A 32 -4.02 9.37 -7.36
C TYR A 32 -5.14 8.37 -7.48
N PHE A 33 -5.60 7.88 -6.34
CA PHE A 33 -6.66 6.89 -6.23
C PHE A 33 -8.03 7.53 -6.04
N SER A 34 -9.08 6.80 -6.43
CA SER A 34 -10.47 7.24 -6.36
C SER A 34 -11.00 7.45 -4.93
N ARG A 35 -10.30 6.92 -3.92
CA ARG A 35 -10.61 7.02 -2.49
C ARG A 35 -9.32 6.80 -1.66
N PRO A 36 -9.28 7.19 -0.38
CA PRO A 36 -8.14 6.85 0.47
C PRO A 36 -8.00 5.35 0.66
N ALA A 37 -6.75 4.88 0.73
CA ALA A 37 -6.42 3.51 1.11
C ALA A 37 -6.28 3.39 2.63
N ASP A 38 -6.84 2.34 3.22
CA ASP A 38 -6.63 2.00 4.63
C ASP A 38 -5.24 1.35 4.87
N ALA A 39 -4.89 1.08 6.13
CA ALA A 39 -3.56 0.56 6.46
C ALA A 39 -3.24 -0.80 5.82
N PHE A 40 -4.22 -1.71 5.74
CA PHE A 40 -4.02 -3.02 5.12
C PHE A 40 -3.92 -2.89 3.60
N GLU A 41 -4.77 -2.04 3.01
CA GLU A 41 -4.74 -1.76 1.58
C GLU A 41 -3.42 -1.11 1.17
N ARG A 42 -2.91 -0.14 1.94
CA ARG A 42 -1.60 0.48 1.70
C ARG A 42 -0.50 -0.57 1.67
N MET A 43 -0.40 -1.40 2.71
CA MET A 43 0.61 -2.45 2.77
C MET A 43 0.56 -3.39 1.55
N ALA A 44 -0.64 -3.81 1.15
CA ALA A 44 -0.80 -4.69 0.00
C ALA A 44 -0.45 -3.99 -1.32
N LEU A 45 -0.80 -2.72 -1.48
CA LEU A 45 -0.51 -1.97 -2.70
C LEU A 45 0.99 -1.63 -2.82
N GLU A 46 1.64 -1.29 -1.72
CA GLU A 46 3.10 -1.06 -1.67
C GLU A 46 3.86 -2.32 -2.10
N ASP A 47 3.42 -3.51 -1.65
CA ASP A 47 4.02 -4.80 -2.02
C ASP A 47 3.78 -5.17 -3.49
N GLU A 48 2.54 -5.03 -3.98
CA GLU A 48 2.15 -5.51 -5.32
C GLU A 48 2.54 -4.54 -6.46
N LEU A 49 2.58 -3.23 -6.18
CA LEU A 49 2.80 -2.19 -7.20
C LEU A 49 4.14 -1.45 -7.03
N ASP A 50 4.90 -1.76 -5.97
CA ASP A 50 6.17 -1.10 -5.64
C ASP A 50 6.02 0.44 -5.62
N ILE A 51 5.02 0.88 -4.85
CA ILE A 51 4.67 2.28 -4.65
C ILE A 51 4.95 2.70 -3.21
N GLU A 52 5.11 4.00 -3.00
CA GLU A 52 5.26 4.60 -1.68
C GLU A 52 4.11 5.61 -1.47
N PHE A 53 3.26 5.44 -0.46
CA PHE A 53 2.21 6.41 -0.15
C PHE A 53 2.79 7.70 0.43
N ASP A 54 2.15 8.84 0.15
CA ASP A 54 2.48 10.08 0.85
C ASP A 54 1.95 10.03 2.28
N ASP A 55 2.80 10.33 3.26
CA ASP A 55 2.43 10.45 4.67
C ASP A 55 1.34 11.51 4.90
N ASN A 56 1.26 12.51 4.03
CA ASN A 56 0.34 13.64 4.13
C ASN A 56 -0.96 13.44 3.33
N ASP A 57 -0.98 12.54 2.33
CA ASP A 57 -2.17 12.30 1.50
C ASP A 57 -2.41 10.78 1.29
N PRO A 58 -3.44 10.20 1.95
CA PRO A 58 -3.78 8.79 1.81
C PRO A 58 -4.33 8.39 0.43
N MET A 59 -4.57 9.36 -0.46
CA MET A 59 -5.11 9.14 -1.78
C MET A 59 -4.04 9.14 -2.87
N CYS A 60 -2.77 9.36 -2.55
CA CYS A 60 -1.72 9.33 -3.56
C CYS A 60 -0.52 8.49 -3.14
N ALA A 61 0.18 8.01 -4.15
CA ALA A 61 1.43 7.29 -3.99
C ALA A 61 2.37 7.61 -5.14
N ILE A 62 3.67 7.59 -4.87
CA ILE A 62 4.71 7.71 -5.87
C ILE A 62 5.18 6.31 -6.27
N ASN A 63 5.19 6.04 -7.58
CA ASN A 63 5.83 4.85 -8.13
C ASN A 63 7.16 5.28 -8.76
N ARG A 64 8.28 4.83 -8.19
CA ARG A 64 9.63 5.19 -8.65
C ARG A 64 10.12 4.32 -9.81
N ASN A 65 9.48 3.17 -10.04
CA ASN A 65 9.90 2.15 -10.99
C ASN A 65 8.98 2.04 -12.23
N THR A 66 8.08 3.01 -12.43
CA THR A 66 7.21 3.10 -13.60
C THR A 66 7.54 4.30 -14.49
N THR A 67 6.72 4.56 -15.50
CA THR A 67 6.74 5.77 -16.37
C THR A 67 5.33 6.07 -16.88
N LEU A 68 5.08 7.26 -17.43
CA LEU A 68 3.77 7.56 -18.04
C LEU A 68 3.47 6.63 -19.21
N GLU A 69 4.48 6.23 -19.98
CA GLU A 69 4.33 5.30 -21.09
C GLU A 69 3.88 3.91 -20.63
N VAL A 70 4.37 3.43 -19.48
CA VAL A 70 3.90 2.17 -18.88
C VAL A 70 2.46 2.31 -18.41
N LEU A 71 2.14 3.41 -17.72
CA LEU A 71 0.77 3.68 -17.26
C LEU A 71 -0.20 3.78 -18.45
N GLU A 72 0.17 4.44 -19.55
CA GLU A 72 -0.67 4.56 -20.75
C GLU A 72 -0.96 3.20 -21.38
N ASN A 73 0.06 2.34 -21.49
CA ASN A 73 -0.06 1.06 -22.18
C ASN A 73 -0.75 -0.03 -21.33
N ASP A 74 -0.73 0.09 -20.00
CA ASP A 74 -1.18 -0.99 -19.10
C ASP A 74 -2.06 -0.50 -17.94
N ILE A 75 -2.79 0.62 -18.10
CA ILE A 75 -3.62 1.17 -17.02
C ILE A 75 -4.67 0.18 -16.51
N ASP A 76 -5.22 -0.65 -17.40
CA ASP A 76 -6.22 -1.65 -17.05
C ASP A 76 -5.60 -2.82 -16.29
N GLY A 77 -4.39 -3.25 -16.66
CA GLY A 77 -3.62 -4.26 -15.94
C GLY A 77 -3.27 -3.79 -14.53
N ILE A 78 -2.78 -2.55 -14.41
CA ILE A 78 -2.50 -1.93 -13.11
C ILE A 78 -3.77 -1.84 -12.26
N ASN A 79 -4.88 -1.42 -12.85
CA ASN A 79 -6.17 -1.36 -12.16
C ASN A 79 -6.65 -2.75 -11.70
N ALA A 80 -6.37 -3.81 -12.46
CA ALA A 80 -6.65 -5.19 -12.04
C ALA A 80 -5.75 -5.62 -10.88
N THR A 81 -4.46 -5.28 -10.91
CA THR A 81 -3.54 -5.51 -9.78
C THR A 81 -4.00 -4.77 -8.52
N ILE A 82 -4.49 -3.54 -8.65
CA ILE A 82 -5.09 -2.78 -7.54
C ILE A 82 -6.29 -3.55 -6.94
N ASP A 83 -7.19 -4.09 -7.76
CA ASP A 83 -8.33 -4.85 -7.25
C ASP A 83 -7.88 -6.11 -6.49
N ASN A 84 -6.89 -6.83 -7.01
CA ASN A 84 -6.31 -8.00 -6.35
C ASN A 84 -5.65 -7.63 -5.01
N ALA A 85 -4.87 -6.55 -4.96
CA ALA A 85 -4.22 -6.07 -3.75
C ALA A 85 -5.26 -5.71 -2.65
N ILE A 86 -6.38 -5.10 -3.03
CA ILE A 86 -7.48 -4.80 -2.09
C ILE A 86 -8.12 -6.07 -1.55
N GLU A 87 -8.33 -7.06 -2.40
CA GLU A 87 -8.89 -8.34 -1.96
C GLU A 87 -7.92 -9.09 -1.03
N ASN A 88 -6.62 -9.08 -1.34
CA ASN A 88 -5.57 -9.60 -0.47
C ASN A 88 -5.56 -8.86 0.89
N ALA A 89 -5.67 -7.54 0.87
CA ALA A 89 -5.77 -6.73 2.09
C ALA A 89 -7.00 -7.08 2.93
N ARG A 90 -8.15 -7.33 2.30
CA ARG A 90 -9.38 -7.78 2.99
C ARG A 90 -9.15 -9.11 3.71
N VAL A 91 -8.58 -10.10 3.02
CA VAL A 91 -8.27 -11.42 3.59
C VAL A 91 -7.25 -11.31 4.72
N ALA A 92 -6.19 -10.52 4.54
CA ALA A 92 -5.17 -10.29 5.57
C ALA A 92 -5.76 -9.63 6.82
N ARG A 93 -6.68 -8.67 6.65
CA ARG A 93 -7.39 -8.03 7.77
C ARG A 93 -8.24 -9.03 8.53
N GLU A 94 -9.05 -9.83 7.82
CA GLU A 94 -9.90 -10.86 8.45
C GLU A 94 -9.06 -11.88 9.25
N ALA A 95 -7.94 -12.34 8.69
CA ALA A 95 -7.02 -13.24 9.38
C ALA A 95 -6.38 -12.60 10.63
N ALA A 96 -6.01 -11.32 10.55
CA ALA A 96 -5.45 -10.58 11.68
C ALA A 96 -6.49 -10.38 12.80
N GLU A 97 -7.73 -10.03 12.45
CA GLU A 97 -8.83 -9.87 13.41
C GLU A 97 -9.19 -11.18 14.12
N GLU A 98 -9.16 -12.31 13.40
CA GLU A 98 -9.36 -13.64 13.97
C GLU A 98 -8.25 -14.01 14.96
N GLU A 99 -6.99 -13.81 14.59
CA GLU A 99 -5.86 -14.09 15.49
C GLU A 99 -5.88 -13.17 16.72
N ASP A 100 -6.21 -11.89 16.55
CA ASP A 100 -6.42 -10.95 17.65
C ASP A 100 -7.48 -11.44 18.65
N ALA A 101 -8.60 -11.97 18.15
CA ALA A 101 -9.64 -12.54 18.98
C ALA A 101 -9.13 -13.76 19.76
N ARG A 102 -8.41 -14.66 19.09
CA ARG A 102 -7.79 -15.85 19.69
C ARG A 102 -6.79 -15.47 20.79
N LEU A 103 -5.92 -14.50 20.55
CA LEU A 103 -4.94 -14.01 21.51
C LEU A 103 -5.60 -13.37 22.74
N LYS A 104 -6.66 -12.59 22.55
CA LYS A 104 -7.44 -12.01 23.66
C LYS A 104 -8.10 -13.09 24.52
N GLU A 105 -8.62 -14.16 23.92
CA GLU A 105 -9.18 -15.29 24.67
C GLU A 105 -8.11 -16.03 25.46
N LEU A 106 -6.97 -16.31 24.83
CA LEU A 106 -5.84 -16.97 25.48
C LEU A 106 -5.34 -16.17 26.70
N ALA A 107 -5.20 -14.85 26.56
CA ALA A 107 -4.80 -13.98 27.67
C ALA A 107 -5.80 -14.03 28.84
N LYS A 108 -7.11 -14.03 28.55
CA LYS A 108 -8.16 -14.17 29.59
C LYS A 108 -8.07 -15.53 30.29
N LYS A 109 -7.85 -16.61 29.54
CA LYS A 109 -7.71 -17.96 30.09
C LYS A 109 -6.51 -18.05 31.04
N LEU A 110 -5.33 -17.63 30.57
CA LEU A 110 -4.11 -17.62 31.38
C LEU A 110 -4.26 -16.79 32.66
N THR A 111 -4.90 -15.63 32.57
CA THR A 111 -5.17 -14.78 33.75
C THR A 111 -6.06 -15.50 34.77
N ARG A 112 -7.08 -16.22 34.31
CA ARG A 112 -7.97 -17.00 35.19
C ARG A 112 -7.20 -18.12 35.88
N ASP A 113 -6.39 -18.87 35.13
CA ASP A 113 -5.62 -20.00 35.64
C ASP A 113 -4.61 -19.54 36.70
N LEU A 114 -3.91 -18.42 36.45
CA LEU A 114 -2.99 -17.82 37.41
C LEU A 114 -3.70 -17.34 38.68
N ARG A 115 -4.88 -16.72 38.56
CA ARG A 115 -5.67 -16.30 39.73
C ARG A 115 -6.13 -17.48 40.56
N SER A 116 -6.56 -18.58 39.93
CA SER A 116 -6.93 -19.79 40.67
C SER A 116 -5.74 -20.44 41.38
N ALA A 117 -4.54 -20.36 40.80
CA ALA A 117 -3.32 -20.89 41.41
C ALA A 117 -2.78 -20.02 42.55
N ALA A 118 -3.07 -18.72 42.56
CA ALA A 118 -2.62 -17.79 43.59
C ALA A 118 -3.59 -17.63 44.78
N GLY A 119 -4.82 -18.17 44.66
CA GLY A 119 -5.91 -18.01 45.63
C GLY A 119 -6.27 -19.29 46.41
N GLY A 120 -5.45 -20.33 46.35
CA GLY A 120 -5.56 -21.56 47.15
C GLY A 120 -4.29 -21.82 47.93
#